data_AF-A0A9P6EQU1-F1
#
_entry.id   AF-A0A9P6EQU1-F1
#
_cell.length_a   1.000
_cell.length_b   1.000
_cell.length_c   1.000
_cell.angle_alpha   90.00
_cell.angle_beta   90.00
_cell.angle_gamma   90.00
#
_symmetry.space_group_name_H-M   'P 1'
#
loop_
_entity.id
_entity.type
_entity.pdbx_description
1 polymer ?
#
loop_
_entity_poly.entity_id
_entity_poly.type
_entity_poly.pdbx_seq_one_letter_code
_entity_poly.pdbx_strand_id
1 'polypeptide(L)'
;SHHTLPPAKMRALISLYHQSESWITPENLLERIDAAFAPPTPVYDVSSTDKDEGVGFEDLSYLARQLRAEPKMSQLESNGTSRQPLGSNRSWSSGRQLSRRETKVFEALYGVEVEYGAEAVKVLPGVEVLEEMKDKLARDRMEDKEIQRQQ
;
A
#
# COMPACT_ATOMS: atom_id res chain seq x y z
N SER A 1 -4.24 45.26 -49.68
CA SER A 1 -4.16 43.79 -49.57
C SER A 1 -4.73 43.36 -48.22
N HIS A 2 -6.03 43.06 -48.14
CA HIS A 2 -6.67 42.63 -46.89
C HIS A 2 -6.51 41.12 -46.75
N HIS A 3 -5.47 40.68 -46.03
CA HIS A 3 -5.30 39.27 -45.70
C HIS A 3 -6.25 38.93 -44.54
N THR A 4 -7.52 38.66 -44.86
CA THR A 4 -8.48 38.18 -43.87
C THR A 4 -8.10 36.76 -43.47
N LEU A 5 -7.79 36.56 -42.20
CA LEU A 5 -7.43 35.25 -41.65
C LEU A 5 -8.62 34.29 -41.80
N PRO A 6 -8.39 33.03 -42.21
CA PRO A 6 -9.42 32.01 -42.23
C PRO A 6 -10.16 31.93 -40.88
N PRO A 7 -11.50 31.76 -40.87
CA PRO A 7 -12.30 31.75 -39.64
C PRO A 7 -11.80 30.73 -38.59
N ALA A 8 -11.24 29.61 -39.04
CA ALA A 8 -10.63 28.61 -38.16
C ALA A 8 -9.40 29.15 -37.40
N LYS A 9 -8.54 29.92 -38.08
CA LYS A 9 -7.35 30.53 -37.47
C LYS A 9 -7.73 31.64 -36.50
N MET A 10 -8.76 32.44 -36.82
CA MET A 10 -9.31 33.44 -35.91
C MET A 10 -9.83 32.80 -34.62
N ARG A 11 -10.60 31.71 -34.71
CA ARG A 11 -11.07 30.97 -33.53
C ARG A 11 -9.92 30.41 -32.71
N ALA A 12 -8.91 29.82 -33.36
CA ALA A 12 -7.73 29.31 -32.67
C ALA A 12 -6.97 30.43 -31.93
N LEU A 13 -6.87 31.61 -32.53
CA LEU A 13 -6.24 32.78 -31.91
C LEU A 13 -7.01 33.27 -30.69
N ILE A 14 -8.34 33.28 -30.77
CA ILE A 14 -9.22 33.59 -29.64
C ILE A 14 -9.06 32.55 -28.52
N SER A 15 -8.97 31.26 -28.87
CA SER A 15 -8.71 30.20 -27.90
C SER A 15 -7.35 30.37 -27.21
N LEU A 16 -6.30 30.69 -27.96
CA LEU A 16 -4.97 30.95 -27.39
C LEU A 16 -4.96 32.19 -26.49
N TYR A 17 -5.69 33.25 -26.87
CA TYR A 17 -5.84 34.44 -26.06
C TYR A 17 -6.47 34.12 -24.70
N HIS A 18 -7.57 33.35 -24.67
CA HIS A 18 -8.19 32.93 -23.41
C HIS A 18 -7.32 31.95 -22.59
N GLN A 19 -6.49 31.14 -23.25
CA GLN A 19 -5.56 30.24 -22.56
C GLN A 19 -4.33 30.97 -22.00
N SER A 20 -3.96 32.11 -22.58
CA SER A 20 -2.74 32.83 -22.20
C SER A 20 -2.71 33.34 -20.77
N GLU A 21 -3.88 33.55 -20.14
CA GLU A 21 -4.00 33.89 -18.72
C GLU A 21 -3.48 32.76 -17.81
N SER A 22 -3.49 31.52 -18.30
CA SER A 22 -3.01 30.35 -17.57
C SER A 22 -1.56 29.95 -17.87
N TRP A 23 -0.88 30.65 -18.79
CA TRP A 23 0.47 30.30 -19.19
C TRP A 23 1.49 30.55 -18.09
N ILE A 24 2.51 29.71 -18.07
CA ILE A 24 3.63 29.84 -17.14
C ILE A 24 4.58 30.88 -17.71
N THR A 25 4.76 31.98 -16.99
CA THR A 25 5.75 33.02 -17.25
C THR A 25 6.84 32.98 -16.18
N PRO A 26 8.02 33.56 -16.42
CA PRO A 26 9.10 33.58 -15.42
C PRO A 26 8.67 34.18 -14.07
N GLU A 27 7.74 35.13 -14.10
CA GLU A 27 7.23 35.84 -12.92
C GLU A 27 6.27 34.97 -12.09
N ASN A 28 5.51 34.07 -12.72
CA ASN A 28 4.52 33.21 -12.06
C ASN A 28 4.99 31.75 -11.86
N LEU A 29 6.18 31.40 -12.35
CA LEU A 29 6.71 30.04 -12.33
C LEU A 29 6.80 29.46 -10.90
N LEU A 30 7.36 30.24 -9.97
CA LEU A 30 7.54 29.79 -8.58
C LEU A 30 6.18 29.52 -7.91
N GLU A 31 5.24 30.45 -8.04
CA GLU A 31 3.89 30.31 -7.50
C GLU A 31 3.15 29.09 -8.10
N ARG A 32 3.34 28.82 -9.39
CA ARG A 32 2.76 27.65 -10.07
C ARG A 32 3.37 26.33 -9.60
N ILE A 33 4.67 26.30 -9.30
CA ILE A 33 5.34 25.13 -8.71
C ILE A 33 4.76 24.89 -7.32
N ASP A 34 4.70 25.92 -6.48
CA ASP A 34 4.19 25.81 -5.13
C ASP A 34 2.73 25.33 -5.12
N ALA A 35 1.86 25.90 -5.96
CA ALA A 35 0.47 25.47 -6.07
C ALA A 35 0.30 24.02 -6.58
N ALA A 36 1.22 23.52 -7.40
CA ALA A 36 1.17 22.15 -7.93
C ALA A 36 1.62 21.11 -6.90
N PHE A 37 2.60 21.43 -6.06
CA PHE A 37 3.15 20.51 -5.06
C PHE A 37 2.58 20.69 -3.66
N ALA A 38 2.04 21.88 -3.35
CA ALA A 38 1.38 22.25 -2.12
C ALA A 38 0.03 22.92 -2.46
N PRO A 39 -0.95 22.16 -2.98
CA PRO A 39 -2.27 22.73 -3.27
C PRO A 39 -2.81 23.37 -1.99
N PRO A 40 -3.32 24.62 -2.04
CA PRO A 40 -3.95 25.24 -0.90
C PRO A 40 -5.05 24.30 -0.45
N THR A 41 -4.94 23.84 0.80
CA THR A 41 -5.97 23.01 1.42
C THR A 41 -7.29 23.72 1.16
N PRO A 42 -8.27 23.09 0.48
CA PRO A 42 -9.59 23.69 0.40
C PRO A 42 -9.98 24.06 1.82
N VAL A 43 -10.40 25.31 2.00
CA VAL A 43 -10.99 25.79 3.25
C VAL A 43 -12.27 24.98 3.43
N TYR A 44 -12.11 23.75 3.91
CA TYR A 44 -13.20 22.92 4.34
C TYR A 44 -13.79 23.65 5.54
N ASP A 45 -15.07 23.96 5.37
CA ASP A 45 -15.99 24.43 6.38
C ASP A 45 -15.68 23.79 7.74
N VAL A 46 -15.56 24.64 8.77
CA VAL A 46 -15.06 24.35 10.12
C VAL A 46 -16.12 23.58 10.93
N SER A 47 -16.72 22.55 10.34
CA SER A 47 -17.74 21.68 10.95
C SER A 47 -17.39 20.19 10.88
N SER A 48 -16.15 19.86 10.54
CA SER A 48 -15.61 18.52 10.78
C SER A 48 -14.46 18.64 11.76
N THR A 49 -14.67 18.08 12.94
CA THR A 49 -13.70 17.90 14.03
C THR A 49 -12.59 16.92 13.65
N ASP A 50 -12.03 17.05 12.45
CA ASP A 50 -10.81 16.33 12.06
C ASP A 50 -9.68 17.34 12.19
N LYS A 51 -9.23 17.48 13.43
CA LYS A 51 -7.94 18.12 13.67
C LYS A 51 -6.92 17.36 12.84
N ASP A 52 -6.18 18.09 12.01
CA ASP A 52 -4.81 17.77 11.62
C ASP A 52 -3.94 17.71 12.89
N GLU A 53 -4.21 16.77 13.80
CA GLU A 53 -3.23 16.28 14.75
C GLU A 53 -2.29 15.41 13.92
N GLY A 54 -1.33 16.06 13.27
CA GLY A 54 -0.24 15.38 12.58
C GLY A 54 0.34 14.32 13.50
N VAL A 55 0.46 13.09 12.99
CA VAL A 55 0.93 11.93 13.75
C VAL A 55 2.18 12.32 14.52
N GLY A 56 2.08 12.32 15.85
CA GLY A 56 3.16 12.79 16.71
C GLY A 56 4.38 11.89 16.61
N PHE A 57 5.55 12.42 16.94
CA PHE A 57 6.77 11.60 17.02
C PHE A 57 6.59 10.41 17.97
N GLU A 58 5.85 10.61 19.08
CA GLU A 58 5.55 9.55 20.03
C GLU A 58 4.69 8.44 19.40
N ASP A 59 3.66 8.79 18.64
CA ASP A 59 2.80 7.83 17.95
C ASP A 59 3.58 7.02 16.92
N LEU A 60 4.48 7.68 16.17
CA LEU A 60 5.38 7.00 15.23
C LEU A 60 6.36 6.07 15.95
N SER A 61 6.87 6.49 17.12
CA SER A 61 7.80 5.69 17.91
C SER A 61 7.12 4.44 18.49
N TYR A 62 5.88 4.60 18.94
CA TYR A 62 5.03 3.53 19.44
C TYR A 62 4.73 2.53 18.33
N LEU A 63 4.30 3.01 17.15
CA LEU A 63 4.03 2.18 16.00
C LEU A 63 5.28 1.44 15.52
N ALA A 64 6.44 2.09 15.51
CA ALA A 64 7.71 1.45 15.17
C ALA A 64 8.11 0.35 16.17
N ARG A 65 7.85 0.55 17.47
CA ARG A 65 8.05 -0.49 18.50
C ARG A 65 7.10 -1.66 18.29
N GLN A 66 5.84 -1.37 18.00
CA GLN A 66 4.83 -2.38 17.72
C GLN A 66 5.22 -3.23 16.50
N LEU A 67 5.56 -2.60 15.37
CA LEU A 67 6.00 -3.30 14.16
C LEU A 67 7.27 -4.14 14.35
N ARG A 68 8.16 -3.74 15.26
CA ARG A 68 9.37 -4.53 15.61
C ARG A 68 9.05 -5.74 16.49
N ALA A 69 8.00 -5.65 17.30
CA ALA A 69 7.56 -6.74 18.18
C ALA A 69 6.64 -7.73 17.44
N GLU A 70 5.99 -7.30 16.36
CA GLU A 70 5.12 -8.15 15.57
C GLU A 70 5.90 -9.21 14.78
N PRO A 71 5.35 -10.44 14.66
CA PRO A 71 5.93 -11.46 13.82
C PRO A 71 5.93 -10.99 12.36
N LYS A 72 6.99 -11.30 11.60
CA LYS A 72 7.20 -10.82 10.22
C LYS A 72 6.03 -11.09 9.26
N MET A 73 5.13 -12.00 9.60
CA MET A 73 3.94 -12.37 8.80
C MET A 73 2.64 -11.68 9.24
N SER A 74 2.63 -10.85 10.30
CA SER A 74 1.42 -10.17 10.81
C SER A 74 0.74 -9.28 9.75
N GLN A 75 1.53 -8.74 8.83
CA GLN A 75 1.07 -7.83 7.78
C GLN A 75 0.11 -8.50 6.78
N LEU A 76 0.12 -9.83 6.68
CA LEU A 76 -0.75 -10.57 5.76
C LEU A 76 -2.16 -10.82 6.34
N GLU A 77 -2.29 -10.89 7.66
CA GLU A 77 -3.56 -11.14 8.37
C GLU A 77 -4.40 -9.87 8.60
N SER A 78 -3.84 -8.69 8.28
CA SER A 78 -4.49 -7.37 8.41
C SER A 78 -5.74 -7.15 7.55
N ASN A 79 -6.22 -8.18 6.82
CA ASN A 79 -7.45 -8.08 6.03
C ASN A 79 -8.74 -8.23 6.86
N GLY A 80 -8.65 -8.57 8.16
CA GLY A 80 -9.83 -8.92 8.94
C GLY A 80 -10.32 -7.88 9.95
N THR A 81 -9.47 -7.42 10.88
CA THR A 81 -9.98 -6.72 12.08
C THR A 81 -8.89 -5.93 12.81
N SER A 82 -8.43 -4.82 12.27
CA SER A 82 -7.70 -3.83 13.06
C SER A 82 -7.80 -2.44 12.44
N ARG A 83 -8.73 -1.67 13.01
CA ARG A 83 -8.77 -0.19 13.11
C ARG A 83 -7.93 0.55 12.06
N GLN A 84 -8.64 1.05 11.06
CA GLN A 84 -8.24 2.16 10.20
C GLN A 84 -7.28 3.13 10.93
N PRO A 85 -6.05 3.34 10.44
CA PRO A 85 -5.35 4.56 10.77
C PRO A 85 -6.09 5.68 10.03
N LEU A 86 -6.81 6.48 10.81
CA LEU A 86 -7.43 7.73 10.40
C LEU A 86 -6.36 8.58 9.70
N GLY A 87 -6.55 8.90 8.42
CA GLY A 87 -5.68 9.83 7.70
C GLY A 87 -5.29 9.38 6.29
N SER A 88 -6.09 9.82 5.32
CA SER A 88 -5.65 10.32 4.01
C SER A 88 -4.54 9.54 3.27
N ASN A 89 -4.96 8.70 2.33
CA ASN A 89 -4.33 8.56 1.00
C ASN A 89 -2.84 8.18 0.87
N ARG A 90 -2.18 7.65 1.91
CA ARG A 90 -0.76 7.21 1.83
C ARG A 90 -0.51 5.76 2.25
N SER A 91 -1.48 4.88 2.03
CA SER A 91 -1.23 3.44 2.12
C SER A 91 -0.63 2.95 0.79
N TRP A 92 0.70 2.95 0.70
CA TRP A 92 1.38 2.30 -0.42
C TRP A 92 1.25 0.77 -0.35
N SER A 93 1.04 0.20 0.84
CA SER A 93 1.04 -1.26 1.08
C SER A 93 0.09 -1.77 2.17
N SER A 94 -0.41 -0.95 3.09
CA SER A 94 -1.16 -1.42 4.28
C SER A 94 -2.66 -1.69 4.06
N GLY A 95 -3.20 -1.40 2.88
CA GLY A 95 -4.62 -1.61 2.55
C GLY A 95 -4.86 -2.14 1.15
N ARG A 96 -3.82 -2.56 0.43
CA ARG A 96 -3.96 -3.18 -0.89
C ARG A 96 -3.93 -4.68 -0.74
N GLN A 97 -4.95 -5.33 -1.28
CA GLN A 97 -4.89 -6.76 -1.61
C GLN A 97 -3.60 -6.98 -2.40
N LEU A 98 -2.69 -7.79 -1.86
CA LEU A 98 -1.39 -8.07 -2.48
C LEU A 98 -1.60 -8.51 -3.93
N SER A 99 -0.88 -7.87 -4.84
CA SER A 99 -0.86 -8.27 -6.25
C SER A 99 -0.37 -9.71 -6.37
N ARG A 100 -0.82 -10.45 -7.39
CA ARG A 100 -0.38 -11.83 -7.66
C ARG A 100 1.14 -11.98 -7.67
N ARG A 101 1.85 -10.95 -8.12
CA ARG A 101 3.33 -10.90 -8.09
C ARG A 101 3.86 -10.80 -6.66
N GLU A 102 3.27 -9.93 -5.85
CA GLU A 102 3.67 -9.71 -4.46
C GLU A 102 3.40 -10.95 -3.61
N THR A 103 2.28 -11.64 -3.85
CA THR A 103 1.99 -12.94 -3.25
C THR A 103 3.09 -13.96 -3.55
N LYS A 104 3.50 -14.10 -4.82
CA LYS A 104 4.55 -15.06 -5.20
C LYS A 104 5.91 -14.71 -4.59
N VAL A 105 6.22 -13.42 -4.46
CA VAL A 105 7.43 -12.97 -3.76
C VAL A 105 7.36 -13.32 -2.28
N PHE A 106 6.20 -13.11 -1.64
CA PHE A 106 5.98 -13.46 -0.24
C PHE A 106 6.12 -14.96 -0.01
N GLU A 107 5.48 -15.78 -0.85
CA GLU A 107 5.58 -17.24 -0.82
C GLU A 107 7.03 -17.72 -0.92
N ALA A 108 7.80 -17.16 -1.87
CA ALA A 108 9.20 -17.52 -2.05
C ALA A 108 10.10 -17.03 -0.89
N LEU A 109 9.83 -15.85 -0.34
CA LEU A 109 10.64 -15.27 0.74
C LEU A 109 10.45 -15.99 2.07
N TYR A 110 9.22 -16.46 2.33
CA TYR A 110 8.86 -17.07 3.61
C TYR A 110 8.65 -18.59 3.53
N GLY A 111 8.73 -19.19 2.34
CA GLY A 111 8.53 -20.64 2.16
C GLY A 111 7.11 -21.08 2.52
N VAL A 112 6.12 -20.26 2.19
CA VAL A 112 4.70 -20.47 2.51
C VAL A 112 3.87 -20.44 1.22
N GLU A 113 2.69 -21.04 1.25
CA GLU A 113 1.68 -20.93 0.19
C GLU A 113 0.49 -20.11 0.70
N VAL A 114 0.02 -19.15 -0.10
CA VAL A 114 -1.10 -18.28 0.27
C VAL A 114 -2.33 -18.72 -0.52
N GLU A 115 -3.31 -19.28 0.18
CA GLU A 115 -4.59 -19.67 -0.40
C GLU A 115 -5.64 -18.58 -0.16
N TYR A 116 -6.22 -18.06 -1.25
CA TYR A 116 -7.33 -17.11 -1.19
C TYR A 116 -8.65 -17.87 -1.14
N GLY A 117 -9.16 -18.13 0.07
CA GLY A 117 -10.51 -18.66 0.28
C GLY A 117 -11.58 -17.57 0.22
N ALA A 118 -12.84 -17.96 0.07
CA ALA A 118 -13.99 -17.05 0.03
C ALA A 118 -14.23 -16.25 1.33
N GLU A 119 -13.64 -16.68 2.45
CA GLU A 119 -13.91 -16.14 3.79
C GLU A 119 -12.64 -15.63 4.50
N ALA A 120 -11.44 -16.14 4.16
CA ALA A 120 -10.17 -15.68 4.72
C ALA A 120 -8.96 -16.04 3.84
N VAL A 121 -7.89 -15.25 3.96
CA VAL A 121 -6.56 -15.59 3.43
C VAL A 121 -5.91 -16.58 4.38
N LYS A 122 -5.60 -17.79 3.91
CA LYS A 122 -4.92 -18.82 4.70
C LYS A 122 -3.47 -18.92 4.27
N VAL A 123 -2.56 -18.81 5.24
CA VAL A 123 -1.12 -19.01 5.03
C VAL A 123 -0.77 -20.43 5.43
N LEU A 124 -0.31 -21.23 4.47
CA LEU A 124 0.07 -22.62 4.67
C LEU A 124 1.60 -22.75 4.60
N PRO A 125 2.21 -23.65 5.40
CA PRO A 125 3.62 -23.99 5.21
C PRO A 125 3.85 -24.55 3.80
N GLY A 126 5.00 -24.23 3.20
CA GLY A 126 5.38 -24.79 1.91
C GLY A 126 5.48 -26.33 1.94
N VAL A 127 5.28 -26.95 0.78
CA VAL A 127 5.23 -28.41 0.63
C VAL A 127 6.49 -29.11 1.16
N GLU A 128 7.66 -28.52 0.95
CA GLU A 128 8.96 -29.05 1.41
C GLU A 128 9.00 -29.22 2.94
N VAL A 129 8.46 -28.25 3.69
CA VAL A 129 8.41 -28.28 5.16
C VAL A 129 7.46 -29.38 5.65
N LEU A 130 6.36 -29.60 4.92
CA LEU A 130 5.39 -30.64 5.25
C LEU A 130 5.97 -32.04 5.00
N GLU A 131 6.75 -32.21 3.93
CA GLU A 131 7.45 -33.47 3.64
C GLU A 131 8.52 -33.78 4.70
N GLU A 132 9.33 -32.80 5.09
CA GLU A 132 10.33 -32.95 6.14
C GLU A 132 9.70 -33.36 7.49
N MET A 133 8.60 -32.70 7.87
CA MET A 133 7.84 -33.00 9.09
C MET A 133 7.28 -34.43 9.06
N LYS A 134 6.77 -34.88 7.91
CA LYS A 134 6.24 -36.24 7.74
C LYS A 134 7.34 -37.30 7.92
N ASP A 135 8.51 -37.06 7.35
CA ASP A 135 9.65 -37.98 7.46
C ASP A 135 10.24 -38.02 8.87
N LYS A 136 10.23 -36.88 9.57
CA LYS A 136 10.61 -36.83 10.99
C LYS A 136 9.61 -37.60 11.86
N LEU A 137 8.32 -37.37 11.67
CA LEU A 137 7.26 -38.07 12.41
C LEU A 137 7.30 -39.59 12.16
N ALA A 138 7.65 -40.01 10.94
CA ALA A 138 7.83 -41.43 10.62
C ALA A 138 9.01 -42.05 11.37
N ARG A 139 10.13 -41.33 11.50
CA ARG A 139 11.29 -41.76 12.29
C ARG A 139 10.97 -41.88 13.78
N ASP A 140 10.39 -40.83 14.37
CA ASP A 140 10.00 -40.82 15.79
C ASP A 140 9.06 -41.99 16.12
N ARG A 141 8.09 -42.28 15.24
CA ARG A 141 7.18 -43.43 15.38
C ARG A 141 7.87 -44.79 15.30
N MET A 142 8.98 -44.90 14.57
CA MET A 142 9.75 -46.15 14.54
C MET A 142 10.57 -46.32 15.81
N GLU A 143 11.22 -45.25 16.27
CA GLU A 143 11.99 -45.23 17.52
C GLU A 143 11.10 -45.57 18.72
N ASP A 144 9.89 -44.99 18.82
CA ASP A 144 8.93 -45.30 19.89
C ASP A 144 8.52 -46.79 19.90
N LYS A 145 8.33 -47.39 18.72
CA LYS A 145 7.98 -48.82 18.60
C LYS A 145 9.15 -49.72 18.96
N GLU A 146 10.37 -49.28 18.69
CA GLU A 146 11.58 -50.03 19.02
C GLU A 146 11.87 -49.98 20.52
N ILE A 147 11.67 -48.83 21.16
CA ILE A 147 11.74 -48.68 22.61
C ILE A 147 10.69 -49.55 23.31
N GLN A 148 9.45 -49.59 22.80
CA GLN A 148 8.39 -50.47 23.34
C GLN A 148 8.66 -51.97 23.16
N ARG A 149 9.49 -52.37 22.19
CA ARG A 149 9.89 -53.77 22.00
C ARG A 149 11.04 -54.21 22.91
N GLN A 150 11.78 -53.25 23.48
CA GLN A 150 12.91 -53.52 24.38
C GLN A 150 12.52 -53.48 25.87
N GLN A 151 11.26 -53.16 26.19
CA GLN A 151 10.66 -53.29 27.53
C GLN A 151 9.80 -54.55 27.61
#